data_AF-A0A962ARQ1-F1
#
_entry.id   AF-A0A962ARQ1-F1
#
_cell.length_a   1.000
_cell.length_b   1.000
_cell.length_c   1.000
_cell.angle_alpha   90.00
_cell.angle_beta   90.00
_cell.angle_gamma   90.00
#
_symmetry.space_group_name_H-M   'P 1'
#
loop_
_entity.id
_entity.type
_entity.pdbx_description
1 polymer ?
#
loop_
_entity_poly.entity_id
_entity_poly.type
_entity_poly.pdbx_seq_one_letter_code
_entity_poly.pdbx_strand_id
1 'polypeptide(L)' 'PLRSAKVLAEGDLDMRGTLGVAKDAAIGFSAIRLKFEVDADAPQDKLDTLLKLTERYCVVFQTMNQRPALSASLSRGV' A
#
# COMPACT_ATOMS: atom_id res chain seq x y z
N PRO A 1 -11.30 23.92 3.03
CA PRO A 1 -10.27 23.32 3.91
C PRO A 1 -10.58 21.85 4.18
N LEU A 2 -9.57 21.01 4.43
CA LEU A 2 -9.76 19.59 4.79
C LEU A 2 -10.24 19.48 6.25
N ARG A 3 -11.40 18.86 6.47
CA ARG A 3 -11.92 18.60 7.82
C ARG A 3 -11.46 17.25 8.35
N SER A 4 -11.59 16.20 7.55
CA SER A 4 -11.08 14.87 7.89
C SER A 4 -10.72 14.07 6.65
N ALA A 5 -9.83 13.08 6.82
CA ALA A 5 -9.52 12.10 5.80
C ALA A 5 -9.27 10.74 6.45
N LYS A 6 -9.79 9.69 5.83
CA LYS A 6 -9.55 8.29 6.21
C LYS A 6 -9.05 7.54 4.99
N VAL A 7 -8.05 6.69 5.20
CA VAL A 7 -7.56 5.77 4.17
C VAL A 7 -7.91 4.37 4.60
N LEU A 8 -8.61 3.63 3.75
CA LEU A 8 -8.84 2.21 3.89
C LEU A 8 -7.88 1.49 2.95
N ALA A 9 -7.14 0.53 3.49
CA ALA A 9 -6.22 -0.31 2.74
C ALA A 9 -6.64 -1.77 2.88
N GLU A 10 -6.90 -2.41 1.76
CA GLU A 10 -7.29 -3.82 1.69
C GLU A 10 -6.34 -4.55 0.75
N GLY A 11 -6.05 -5.82 1.01
CA GLY A 11 -5.22 -6.63 0.14
C GLY A 11 -5.57 -8.11 0.21
N ASP A 12 -5.28 -8.81 -0.87
CA ASP A 12 -5.52 -10.24 -1.01
C ASP A 12 -4.23 -11.01 -0.77
N LEU A 13 -4.30 -12.09 0.01
CA LEU A 13 -3.14 -12.89 0.40
C LEU A 13 -3.51 -14.37 0.47
N ASP A 14 -2.60 -15.24 -0.02
CA ASP A 14 -2.65 -16.66 0.24
C ASP A 14 -1.74 -17.02 1.43
N MET A 15 -2.35 -17.22 2.60
CA MET A 15 -1.63 -17.55 3.83
C MET A 15 -0.88 -18.89 3.74
N ARG A 16 -1.27 -19.80 2.84
CA ARG A 16 -0.60 -21.10 2.70
C ARG A 16 0.85 -20.93 2.25
N GLY A 17 1.12 -19.94 1.40
CA GLY A 17 2.48 -19.60 0.98
C GLY A 17 3.29 -19.04 2.14
N THR A 18 2.77 -18.02 2.82
CA THR A 18 3.44 -17.36 3.97
C THR A 18 3.73 -18.33 5.12
N LEU A 19 2.82 -19.25 5.39
CA LEU A 19 2.95 -20.27 6.45
C LEU A 19 3.74 -21.51 5.99
N GLY A 20 4.20 -21.57 4.74
CA GLY A 20 4.99 -22.68 4.21
C GLY A 20 4.21 -23.99 4.00
N VAL A 21 2.88 -23.94 3.95
CA VAL A 21 1.99 -25.11 3.78
C VAL A 21 1.94 -25.55 2.32
N ALA A 22 1.91 -24.60 1.38
CA ALA A 22 1.84 -24.87 -0.06
C ALA A 22 2.99 -24.14 -0.78
N LYS A 23 3.85 -24.88 -1.49
CA LYS A 23 5.06 -24.35 -2.15
C LYS A 23 4.76 -23.59 -3.44
N ASP A 24 3.62 -23.85 -4.06
CA ASP A 24 3.11 -23.23 -5.28
C ASP A 24 2.31 -21.95 -5.01
N ALA A 25 1.86 -21.74 -3.77
CA ALA A 25 1.19 -20.51 -3.36
C ALA A 25 2.18 -19.34 -3.30
N ALA A 26 1.87 -18.26 -4.03
CA ALA A 26 2.69 -17.05 -4.04
C ALA A 26 2.73 -16.39 -2.65
N ILE A 27 3.91 -15.98 -2.21
CA ILE A 27 4.11 -15.25 -0.95
C ILE A 27 4.02 -13.75 -1.23
N GLY A 28 3.12 -13.07 -0.50
CA GLY A 28 2.89 -11.63 -0.61
C GLY A 28 1.49 -11.30 -1.10
N PHE A 29 1.19 -10.00 -1.19
CA PHE A 29 -0.11 -9.54 -1.68
C PHE A 29 -0.24 -9.77 -3.18
N SER A 30 -1.35 -10.35 -3.62
CA SER A 30 -1.68 -10.47 -5.05
C SER A 30 -2.38 -9.23 -5.60
N ALA A 31 -3.07 -8.49 -4.73
CA ALA A 31 -3.67 -7.20 -5.03
C ALA A 31 -3.74 -6.35 -3.76
N ILE A 32 -3.61 -5.03 -3.93
CA ILE A 32 -3.77 -4.03 -2.88
C ILE A 32 -4.70 -2.93 -3.42
N ARG A 33 -5.67 -2.52 -2.62
CA ARG A 33 -6.66 -1.48 -2.97
C ARG A 33 -6.68 -0.44 -1.87
N LEU A 34 -6.59 0.82 -2.26
CA LEU A 34 -6.67 1.96 -1.35
C LEU A 34 -7.92 2.77 -1.66
N LYS A 35 -8.70 3.11 -0.64
CA LYS A 35 -9.85 4.01 -0.72
C LYS A 35 -9.63 5.20 0.19
N PHE A 36 -9.78 6.40 -0.37
CA PHE A 36 -9.66 7.65 0.36
C PHE A 36 -11.06 8.21 0.60
N GLU A 37 -11.44 8.32 1.86
CA GLU A 37 -12.68 8.97 2.29
C GLU A 37 -12.30 10.34 2.83
N VAL A 38 -12.66 11.40 2.09
CA VAL A 38 -12.21 12.77 2.35
C VAL A 38 -13.42 13.65 2.62
N ASP A 39 -13.43 14.32 3.76
CA ASP A 39 -14.38 15.37 4.08
C ASP A 39 -13.69 16.73 3.96
N ALA A 40 -13.99 17.44 2.87
CA ALA A 40 -13.40 18.74 2.59
C ALA A 40 -14.42 19.66 1.92
N ASP A 41 -14.32 20.96 2.23
CA ASP A 41 -14.96 22.00 1.44
C ASP A 41 -14.02 22.36 0.28
N ALA A 42 -14.07 21.54 -0.77
CA ALA A 42 -13.28 21.69 -1.99
C ALA A 42 -14.09 21.14 -3.18
N PRO A 43 -14.01 21.80 -4.35
CA PRO A 43 -14.65 21.28 -5.56
C PRO A 43 -13.97 19.99 -6.06
N GLN A 44 -14.72 19.20 -6.83
CA GLN A 44 -14.33 17.84 -7.23
C GLN A 44 -13.00 17.80 -8.01
N ASP A 45 -12.73 18.82 -8.83
CA ASP A 45 -11.48 18.95 -9.60
C ASP A 45 -10.22 18.97 -8.70
N LYS A 46 -10.32 19.59 -7.52
CA LYS A 46 -9.26 19.59 -6.51
C LYS A 46 -9.09 18.23 -5.85
N LEU A 47 -10.18 17.51 -5.61
CA LEU A 47 -10.16 16.15 -5.07
C LEU A 47 -9.57 15.15 -6.08
N ASP A 48 -9.90 15.29 -7.36
CA ASP A 48 -9.31 14.49 -8.43
C ASP A 48 -7.81 14.76 -8.59
N THR A 49 -7.42 16.03 -8.43
CA THR A 49 -6.00 16.42 -8.41
C THR A 49 -5.28 15.81 -7.21
N LEU A 50 -5.90 15.84 -6.02
CA LEU A 50 -5.36 15.21 -4.83
C LEU A 50 -5.10 13.72 -5.07
N LEU A 51 -6.06 12.98 -5.65
CA LEU A 51 -5.90 11.56 -5.96
C LEU A 51 -4.72 11.32 -6.92
N LYS A 52 -4.63 12.08 -8.01
CA LYS A 52 -3.50 11.99 -8.96
C LYS A 52 -2.15 12.25 -8.29
N LEU A 53 -2.10 13.23 -7.39
CA LEU A 53 -0.89 13.54 -6.63
C LEU A 53 -0.56 12.43 -5.64
N THR A 54 -1.56 11.82 -5.00
CA THR A 54 -1.37 10.67 -4.12
C THR A 54 -0.76 9.50 -4.88
N GLU A 55 -1.26 9.15 -6.06
CA GLU A 55 -0.68 8.07 -6.86
C GLU A 55 0.78 8.37 -7.26
N ARG A 56 1.07 9.62 -7.62
CA ARG A 56 2.40 10.03 -8.08
C ARG A 56 3.44 10.19 -6.96
N TYR A 57 3.04 10.70 -5.81
CA TYR A 57 3.96 11.16 -4.76
C TYR A 57 3.83 10.39 -3.44
N CYS A 58 2.85 9.48 -3.29
CA CYS A 58 2.80 8.60 -2.13
C CYS A 58 4.01 7.67 -2.14
N VAL A 59 4.96 7.90 -1.24
CA VAL A 59 6.19 7.10 -1.08
C VAL A 59 5.85 5.62 -0.91
N VAL A 60 4.81 5.30 -0.12
CA VAL A 60 4.37 3.93 0.11
C VAL A 60 3.85 3.30 -1.18
N PHE A 61 2.97 4.00 -1.91
CA PHE A 61 2.43 3.52 -3.20
C PHE A 61 3.56 3.28 -4.22
N GLN A 62 4.49 4.24 -4.33
CA GLN A 62 5.63 4.12 -5.24
C GLN A 62 6.57 2.97 -4.84
N THR A 63 6.81 2.74 -3.55
CA THR A 63 7.63 1.62 -3.06
C THR A 63 6.98 0.25 -3.34
N MET A 64 5.64 0.17 -3.32
CA MET A 64 4.92 -1.05 -3.68
C MET A 64 4.95 -1.30 -5.20
N ASN A 65 4.87 -0.23 -6.00
CA ASN A 65 4.88 -0.32 -7.47
C ASN A 65 6.29 -0.49 -8.06
N GLN A 66 7.31 0.05 -7.38
CA GLN A 66 8.72 -0.05 -7.74
C GLN A 66 9.52 -0.56 -6.55
N ARG A 67 9.96 -1.81 -6.67
CA ARG A 67 10.71 -2.49 -5.60
C ARG A 67 12.07 -1.79 -5.37
N PRO A 68 12.34 -1.25 -4.17
CA PRO A 68 13.67 -0.71 -3.85
C PRO A 68 14.67 -1.86 -3.66
N ALA A 69 15.97 -1.53 -3.56
CA ALA A 69 16.97 -2.50 -3.14
C ALA A 69 16.66 -2.95 -1.69
N LEU A 70 16.46 -4.26 -1.50
CA LEU A 70 16.17 -4.86 -0.20
C LEU A 70 17.34 -5.75 0.22
N SER A 71 17.80 -5.58 1.46
CA SER A 71 18.76 -6.48 2.10
C SER A 71 18.26 -6.86 3.49
N ALA A 72 18.63 -8.06 3.93
CA ALA A 72 18.39 -8.54 5.28
C ALA A 72 19.67 -9.19 5.78
N SER A 73 20.00 -8.98 7.06
CA SER A 73 21.18 -9.55 7.70
C SER A 73 20.81 -10.14 9.05
N LEU A 74 21.42 -11.27 9.40
CA LEU A 74 21.28 -11.91 10.71
C LEU A 74 22.61 -11.84 11.45
N SER A 75 22.61 -11.30 12.66
CA SER A 75 23.72 -11.42 13.59
C SER A 75 23.32 -12.33 14.75
N ARG A 76 24.27 -13.15 15.22
CA ARG A 76 24.09 -13.99 16.40
C ARG A 76 24.55 -13.18 17.61
N GLY A 77 23.67 -12.95 18.57
CA GLY A 77 24.07 -12.39 19.87
C GLY A 77 24.97 -13.40 20.59
N VAL A 78 26.09 -12.90 21.13
CA VAL A 78 26.95 -13.66 22.04
C VAL A 78 26.31 -13.69 23.42
#